data_AF-A0A948C4R9-F1
#
_entry.id   AF-A0A948C4R9-F1
#
_cell.length_a   1.000
_cell.length_b   1.000
_cell.length_c   1.000
_cell.angle_alpha   90.00
_cell.angle_beta   90.00
_cell.angle_gamma   90.00
#
_symmetry.space_group_name_H-M   'P 1'
#
loop_
_entity.id
_entity.type
_entity.pdbx_description
1 polymer ?
#
loop_
_entity_poly.entity_id
_entity_poly.type
_entity_poly.pdbx_seq_one_letter_code
_entity_poly.pdbx_strand_id
1 'polypeptide(L)'
;MPKEFRKDIENRTWNTKYRGEFLVHASKGFDTVGYERMCDYLKELDYREKVPSKKEFVYGAIIGKTRLISVTQQPQSIWFEGEYGFVLDKTMPFSEPIPYKGQLNFFNVDDDLIKEQISLSKYDLNQIEFKGEKRFLSNMYKAPIVISPCLDFDFYFFGYNDMEYPSSEHLYQALKSHSEEWNELIKSTPDPEKTKSLAKKLLGSKYNIRPDWDEVKDGAMVMALYYKFSQHPELLQKLLQIDGKIEERNCWGDQYWGTCDGIGKNKLGEMLMLLRDKGCDAFIRHYAHIEFKKHRQRRNNTND
;
A
#
# COMPACT_ATOMS: atom_id res chain seq x y z
N MET A 1 -18.31 0.19 8.29
CA MET A 1 -18.16 1.64 8.63
C MET A 1 -17.17 2.36 7.69
N PRO A 2 -17.71 3.05 6.67
CA PRO A 2 -16.98 3.99 5.80
C PRO A 2 -16.23 5.07 6.58
N LYS A 3 -15.22 5.69 5.95
CA LYS A 3 -14.25 6.59 6.62
C LYS A 3 -14.92 7.82 7.23
N GLU A 4 -15.93 8.34 6.54
CA GLU A 4 -16.75 9.50 6.92
C GLU A 4 -17.61 9.28 8.18
N PHE A 5 -17.87 8.02 8.56
CA PHE A 5 -18.63 7.69 9.77
C PHE A 5 -17.76 7.20 10.93
N ARG A 6 -16.43 7.13 10.75
CA ARG A 6 -15.54 6.68 11.81
C ARG A 6 -15.42 7.73 12.90
N LYS A 7 -15.47 7.29 14.15
CA LYS A 7 -15.19 8.14 15.31
C LYS A 7 -13.72 8.52 15.33
N ASP A 8 -13.43 9.78 15.04
CA ASP A 8 -12.09 10.37 14.98
C ASP A 8 -11.76 11.24 16.20
N ILE A 9 -12.72 11.45 17.10
CA ILE A 9 -12.54 12.18 18.35
C ILE A 9 -12.95 11.33 19.55
N GLU A 10 -12.12 11.36 20.60
CA GLU A 10 -12.44 10.84 21.92
C GLU A 10 -12.64 11.99 22.91
N ASN A 11 -13.87 12.12 23.44
CA ASN A 11 -14.26 13.22 24.33
C ASN A 11 -13.79 12.99 25.77
N ARG A 12 -13.22 14.01 26.40
CA ARG A 12 -12.70 13.98 27.77
C ARG A 12 -12.95 15.30 28.50
N THR A 13 -13.02 15.21 29.83
CA THR A 13 -13.07 16.36 30.76
C THR A 13 -11.68 16.81 31.21
N TRP A 14 -10.62 16.29 30.57
CA TRP A 14 -9.24 16.57 30.95
C TRP A 14 -8.33 16.57 29.73
N ASN A 15 -7.21 17.28 29.85
CA ASN A 15 -6.22 17.45 28.78
C ASN A 15 -4.96 16.58 29.02
N THR A 16 -4.29 16.21 27.94
CA THR A 16 -3.02 15.47 27.96
C THR A 16 -1.98 16.09 27.03
N LYS A 17 -0.70 16.04 27.45
CA LYS A 17 0.45 16.35 26.59
C LYS A 17 0.91 15.15 25.75
N TYR A 18 0.42 13.95 26.03
CA TYR A 18 0.81 12.73 25.32
C TYR A 18 0.43 12.79 23.84
N ARG A 19 1.34 12.41 22.95
CA ARG A 19 1.11 12.23 21.51
C ARG A 19 1.81 10.95 21.08
N GLY A 20 1.09 10.07 20.39
CA GLY A 20 1.60 8.74 20.08
C GLY A 20 0.53 7.66 20.07
N GLU A 21 0.97 6.43 19.87
CA GLU A 21 0.11 5.25 19.80
C GLU A 21 -0.25 4.74 21.20
N PHE A 22 -1.53 4.44 21.40
CA PHE A 22 -2.02 3.83 22.63
C PHE A 22 -3.08 2.77 22.34
N LEU A 23 -3.30 1.89 23.31
CA LEU A 23 -4.28 0.82 23.24
C LEU A 23 -5.66 1.30 23.67
N VAL A 24 -6.69 0.76 23.03
CA VAL A 24 -8.09 1.05 23.34
C VAL A 24 -8.66 -0.09 24.17
N HIS A 25 -9.12 0.23 25.38
CA HIS A 25 -9.80 -0.70 26.28
C HIS A 25 -11.31 -0.46 26.26
N ALA A 26 -12.10 -1.52 26.03
CA ALA A 26 -13.53 -1.50 26.19
C ALA A 26 -13.89 -1.72 27.67
N SER A 27 -14.53 -0.72 28.28
CA SER A 27 -14.89 -0.77 29.69
C SER A 27 -15.90 -1.89 30.01
N LYS A 28 -16.10 -2.21 31.30
CA LYS A 28 -17.16 -3.15 31.72
C LYS A 28 -18.55 -2.51 31.76
N GLY A 29 -18.62 -1.18 31.83
CA GLY A 29 -19.87 -0.44 31.82
C GLY A 29 -20.37 -0.23 30.39
N PHE A 30 -21.69 -0.15 30.23
CA PHE A 30 -22.32 0.25 28.97
C PHE A 30 -23.02 1.59 29.15
N ASP A 31 -22.59 2.58 28.36
CA ASP A 31 -23.24 3.88 28.30
C ASP A 31 -24.47 3.81 27.39
N THR A 32 -25.62 3.54 28.00
CA THR A 32 -26.89 3.42 27.27
C THR A 32 -27.28 4.75 26.60
N VAL A 33 -27.05 5.88 27.29
CA VAL A 33 -27.42 7.20 26.78
C VAL A 33 -26.54 7.59 25.61
N GLY A 34 -25.22 7.40 25.72
CA GLY A 34 -24.29 7.62 24.61
C GLY A 34 -24.58 6.72 23.41
N TYR A 35 -24.96 5.45 23.65
CA TYR A 35 -25.34 4.52 22.60
C TYR A 35 -26.61 4.94 21.85
N GLU A 36 -27.66 5.35 22.57
CA GLU A 36 -28.91 5.84 21.97
C GLU A 36 -28.67 7.09 21.12
N ARG A 37 -27.92 8.07 21.64
CA ARG A 37 -27.53 9.27 20.89
C ARG A 37 -26.76 8.94 19.62
N MET A 38 -25.78 8.03 19.71
CA MET A 38 -25.04 7.56 18.54
C MET A 38 -25.98 6.94 17.49
N CYS A 39 -26.94 6.12 17.93
CA CYS A 39 -27.91 5.52 17.02
C CYS A 39 -28.76 6.58 16.31
N ASP A 40 -29.19 7.62 17.01
CA ASP A 40 -29.98 8.70 16.41
C ASP A 40 -29.15 9.53 15.43
N TYR A 41 -27.91 9.86 15.77
CA TYR A 41 -26.99 10.53 14.83
C TYR A 41 -26.72 9.72 13.57
N LEU A 42 -26.50 8.41 13.71
CA LEU A 42 -26.29 7.54 12.54
C LEU A 42 -27.54 7.47 11.65
N LYS A 43 -28.75 7.52 12.21
CA LYS A 43 -29.99 7.61 11.42
C LYS A 43 -30.08 8.93 10.66
N GLU A 44 -29.77 10.05 11.30
CA GLU A 44 -29.80 11.37 10.66
C GLU A 44 -28.82 11.48 9.48
N LEU A 45 -27.71 10.75 9.56
CA LEU A 45 -26.69 10.70 8.52
C LEU A 45 -26.96 9.65 7.42
N ASP A 46 -28.14 9.03 7.39
CA ASP A 46 -28.51 7.94 6.47
C ASP A 46 -27.51 6.77 6.50
N TYR A 47 -26.98 6.42 7.69
CA TYR A 47 -26.12 5.26 7.86
C TYR A 47 -26.95 3.97 7.78
N ARG A 48 -26.72 3.17 6.74
CA ARG A 48 -27.55 1.99 6.44
C ARG A 48 -27.00 0.66 6.95
N GLU A 49 -25.80 0.62 7.53
CA GLU A 49 -25.28 -0.62 8.11
C GLU A 49 -25.91 -0.90 9.48
N LYS A 50 -25.99 -2.19 9.85
CA LYS A 50 -26.49 -2.60 11.16
C LYS A 50 -25.55 -2.09 12.27
N VAL A 51 -26.10 -1.33 13.22
CA VAL A 51 -25.42 -0.97 14.47
C VAL A 51 -25.44 -2.18 15.43
N PRO A 52 -24.31 -2.58 16.04
CA PRO A 52 -24.28 -3.68 17.00
C PRO A 52 -25.21 -3.42 18.19
N SER A 53 -25.94 -4.44 18.63
CA SER A 53 -26.72 -4.42 19.86
C SER A 53 -25.82 -4.50 21.09
N LYS A 54 -26.34 -4.13 22.27
CA LYS A 54 -25.61 -4.19 23.56
C LYS A 54 -24.91 -5.54 23.83
N LYS A 55 -25.50 -6.65 23.39
CA LYS A 55 -24.96 -8.00 23.59
C LYS A 55 -23.81 -8.35 22.64
N GLU A 56 -23.70 -7.64 21.52
CA GLU A 56 -22.66 -7.85 20.51
C GLU A 56 -21.38 -7.05 20.83
N PHE A 57 -21.42 -6.12 21.80
CA PHE A 57 -20.24 -5.39 22.23
C PHE A 57 -19.31 -6.26 23.10
N VAL A 58 -18.01 -5.99 22.95
CA VAL A 58 -16.95 -6.54 23.79
C VAL A 58 -16.80 -5.67 25.04
N TYR A 59 -16.55 -6.31 26.19
CA TYR A 59 -16.39 -5.63 27.48
C TYR A 59 -15.17 -6.16 28.24
N GLY A 60 -14.53 -5.29 29.01
CA GLY A 60 -13.43 -5.66 29.90
C GLY A 60 -12.18 -6.17 29.17
N ALA A 61 -11.92 -5.68 27.96
CA ALA A 61 -10.83 -6.15 27.12
C ALA A 61 -10.17 -5.01 26.35
N ILE A 62 -8.91 -5.19 25.98
CA ILE A 62 -8.23 -4.37 24.98
C ILE A 62 -8.71 -4.83 23.60
N ILE A 63 -9.21 -3.89 22.79
CA ILE A 63 -9.90 -4.19 21.53
C ILE A 63 -9.16 -3.66 20.30
N GLY A 64 -8.06 -2.92 20.49
CA GLY A 64 -7.31 -2.36 19.39
C GLY A 64 -6.32 -1.29 19.84
N LYS A 65 -5.81 -0.54 18.86
CA LYS A 65 -4.92 0.60 19.06
C LYS A 65 -5.33 1.79 18.22
N THR A 66 -4.89 2.97 18.62
CA THR A 66 -5.08 4.21 17.87
C THR A 66 -3.95 5.18 18.20
N ARG A 67 -3.82 6.26 17.44
CA ARG A 67 -2.81 7.29 17.71
C ARG A 67 -3.46 8.62 18.04
N LEU A 68 -3.00 9.25 19.12
CA LEU A 68 -3.39 10.61 19.51
C LEU A 68 -2.49 11.62 18.80
N ILE A 69 -3.05 12.39 17.87
CA ILE A 69 -2.30 13.39 17.08
C ILE A 69 -2.36 14.79 17.67
N SER A 70 -3.50 15.18 18.25
CA SER A 70 -3.69 16.49 18.87
C SER A 70 -4.86 16.47 19.86
N VAL A 71 -4.99 17.53 20.65
CA VAL A 71 -6.15 17.77 21.52
C VAL A 71 -6.77 19.08 21.08
N THR A 72 -8.07 19.07 20.79
CA THR A 72 -8.85 20.24 20.39
C THR A 72 -9.87 20.61 21.47
N GLN A 73 -10.22 21.89 21.54
CA GLN A 73 -11.37 22.40 22.31
C GLN A 73 -12.45 22.97 21.39
N GLN A 74 -12.29 22.75 20.09
CA GLN A 74 -13.18 23.26 19.04
C GLN A 74 -13.90 22.07 18.37
N PRO A 75 -15.18 22.23 17.99
CA PRO A 75 -15.98 21.18 17.36
C PRO A 75 -15.56 20.97 15.91
N GLN A 76 -14.44 20.26 15.71
CA GLN A 76 -13.86 19.96 14.39
C GLN A 76 -14.41 18.66 13.78
N SER A 77 -15.20 17.90 14.52
CA SER A 77 -15.84 16.66 14.10
C SER A 77 -17.23 16.56 14.70
N ILE A 78 -18.12 15.85 14.01
CA ILE A 78 -19.45 15.49 14.51
C ILE A 78 -19.40 14.69 15.82
N TRP A 79 -18.26 14.06 16.11
CA TRP A 79 -18.05 13.26 17.31
C TRP A 79 -17.56 14.08 18.50
N PHE A 80 -17.33 15.39 18.35
CA PHE A 80 -16.87 16.27 19.42
C PHE A 80 -18.01 16.66 20.36
N GLU A 81 -17.84 16.41 21.66
CA GLU A 81 -18.73 16.87 22.72
C GLU A 81 -17.91 17.19 23.99
N GLY A 82 -18.28 18.25 24.69
CA GLY A 82 -17.64 18.63 25.96
C GLY A 82 -16.41 19.53 25.81
N GLU A 83 -15.45 19.37 26.72
CA GLU A 83 -14.35 20.33 26.91
C GLU A 83 -13.12 20.05 26.04
N TYR A 84 -12.72 18.77 25.94
CA TYR A 84 -11.53 18.34 25.21
C TYR A 84 -11.85 17.17 24.30
N GLY A 85 -11.45 17.29 23.04
CA GLY A 85 -11.51 16.24 22.03
C GLY A 85 -10.12 15.75 21.70
N PHE A 86 -9.84 14.48 21.98
CA PHE A 86 -8.61 13.83 21.58
C PHE A 86 -8.74 13.43 20.12
N VAL A 87 -7.97 14.07 19.24
CA VAL A 87 -8.01 13.81 17.79
C VAL A 87 -7.21 12.56 17.48
N LEU A 88 -7.87 11.58 16.87
CA LEU A 88 -7.37 10.23 16.66
C LEU A 88 -7.14 9.93 15.19
N ASP A 89 -6.06 9.20 14.90
CA ASP A 89 -5.85 8.57 13.59
C ASP A 89 -5.28 7.16 13.72
N LYS A 90 -5.16 6.48 12.57
CA LYS A 90 -4.61 5.13 12.45
C LYS A 90 -5.25 4.11 13.41
N THR A 91 -6.55 4.28 13.69
CA THR A 91 -7.31 3.35 14.54
C THR A 91 -7.41 1.99 13.88
N MET A 92 -7.06 0.94 14.65
CA MET A 92 -7.04 -0.42 14.17
C MET A 92 -7.57 -1.36 15.26
N PRO A 93 -8.66 -2.11 14.99
CA PRO A 93 -9.12 -3.14 15.90
C PRO A 93 -8.14 -4.32 15.89
N PHE A 94 -8.05 -5.03 17.01
CA PHE A 94 -7.39 -6.33 17.04
C PHE A 94 -8.32 -7.41 16.51
N SER A 95 -7.75 -8.49 15.96
CA SER A 95 -8.52 -9.63 15.47
C SER A 95 -9.28 -10.31 16.61
N GLU A 96 -8.65 -10.40 17.78
CA GLU A 96 -9.23 -10.96 18.99
C GLU A 96 -9.09 -9.98 20.17
N PRO A 97 -10.15 -9.77 20.97
CA PRO A 97 -10.05 -8.99 22.19
C PRO A 97 -9.13 -9.64 23.22
N ILE A 98 -8.35 -8.82 23.93
CA ILE A 98 -7.44 -9.28 24.97
C ILE A 98 -8.05 -8.95 26.33
N PRO A 99 -8.50 -9.94 27.13
CA PRO A 99 -9.05 -9.67 28.46
C PRO A 99 -8.04 -8.89 29.32
N TYR A 100 -8.45 -7.73 29.82
CA TYR A 100 -7.59 -6.90 30.65
C TYR A 100 -8.40 -6.06 31.63
N LYS A 101 -7.90 -5.88 32.85
CA LYS A 101 -8.57 -5.04 33.84
C LYS A 101 -8.34 -3.56 33.51
N GLY A 102 -9.40 -2.88 33.09
CA GLY A 102 -9.36 -1.44 32.79
C GLY A 102 -9.09 -0.59 34.03
N GLN A 103 -8.52 0.60 33.80
CA GLN A 103 -8.22 1.61 34.82
C GLN A 103 -8.59 3.01 34.30
N LEU A 104 -8.69 3.99 35.21
CA LEU A 104 -8.91 5.39 34.83
C LEU A 104 -7.61 6.00 34.27
N ASN A 105 -7.77 7.00 33.38
CA ASN A 105 -6.68 7.68 32.67
C ASN A 105 -5.84 6.73 31.80
N PHE A 106 -4.71 7.21 31.27
CA PHE A 106 -3.73 6.33 30.66
C PHE A 106 -3.06 5.47 31.73
N PHE A 107 -2.95 4.18 31.45
CA PHE A 107 -2.28 3.21 32.30
C PHE A 107 -1.40 2.29 31.45
N ASN A 108 -0.36 1.74 32.05
CA ASN A 108 0.53 0.82 31.38
C ASN A 108 -0.09 -0.58 31.32
N VAL A 109 0.15 -1.26 30.20
CA VAL A 109 -0.20 -2.66 29.98
C VAL A 109 1.10 -3.45 29.89
N ASP A 110 1.07 -4.72 30.29
CA ASP A 110 2.23 -5.60 30.13
C ASP A 110 2.47 -5.86 28.64
N ASP A 111 3.68 -5.58 28.17
CA ASP A 111 4.09 -5.78 26.78
C ASP A 111 3.89 -7.24 26.37
N ASP A 112 4.06 -8.21 27.26
CA ASP A 112 3.91 -9.64 26.94
C ASP A 112 2.48 -10.02 26.54
N LEU A 113 1.47 -9.38 27.12
CA LEU A 113 0.05 -9.64 26.82
C LEU A 113 -0.37 -9.17 25.44
N ILE A 114 0.37 -8.21 24.90
CA ILE A 114 0.10 -7.57 23.63
C ILE A 114 1.21 -7.85 22.64
N LYS A 115 2.27 -8.62 22.96
CA LYS A 115 3.39 -8.86 22.06
C LYS A 115 2.94 -9.57 20.79
N GLU A 116 2.12 -10.60 20.93
CA GLU A 116 1.56 -11.33 19.79
C GLU A 116 0.61 -10.44 18.99
N GLN A 117 -0.26 -9.67 19.66
CA GLN A 117 -1.19 -8.76 18.98
C GLN A 117 -0.52 -7.49 18.43
N ILE A 118 0.59 -7.02 19.00
CA ILE A 118 1.41 -5.91 18.48
C ILE A 118 2.21 -6.41 17.29
N SER A 119 2.75 -7.63 17.37
CA SER A 119 3.37 -8.31 16.23
C SER A 119 2.34 -8.46 15.11
N LEU A 120 1.16 -9.01 15.38
CA LEU A 120 0.02 -9.08 14.46
C LEU A 120 -0.57 -7.69 14.10
N SER A 121 -0.35 -6.64 14.89
CA SER A 121 -0.77 -5.25 14.55
C SER A 121 0.28 -4.51 13.72
N LYS A 122 1.51 -5.04 13.67
CA LYS A 122 2.56 -4.68 12.70
C LYS A 122 2.41 -5.49 11.41
N TYR A 123 1.56 -6.54 11.43
CA TYR A 123 1.22 -7.40 10.30
C TYR A 123 -0.30 -7.55 10.21
N ASP A 124 -1.05 -6.59 9.63
CA ASP A 124 -2.48 -6.88 9.27
C ASP A 124 -2.46 -8.24 8.59
N LEU A 125 -3.36 -9.11 9.04
CA LEU A 125 -3.65 -10.37 8.36
C LEU A 125 -4.33 -10.15 6.98
N ASN A 126 -4.59 -8.90 6.60
CA ASN A 126 -4.99 -8.44 5.26
C ASN A 126 -3.95 -7.49 4.58
N GLN A 127 -2.76 -7.28 5.16
CA GLN A 127 -1.68 -6.49 4.55
C GLN A 127 -0.93 -7.36 3.54
N ILE A 128 -0.75 -6.83 2.33
CA ILE A 128 0.18 -7.38 1.35
C ILE A 128 1.42 -6.49 1.37
N GLU A 129 2.19 -6.54 2.45
CA GLU A 129 3.58 -6.12 2.34
C GLU A 129 4.30 -7.11 1.43
N PHE A 130 5.11 -6.63 0.50
CA PHE A 130 5.91 -7.52 -0.34
C PHE A 130 7.12 -8.05 0.44
N LYS A 131 6.82 -8.82 1.49
CA LYS A 131 7.71 -9.49 2.43
C LYS A 131 7.15 -10.89 2.74
N GLY A 132 7.96 -11.71 3.41
CA GLY A 132 7.57 -13.09 3.76
C GLY A 132 7.10 -13.87 2.53
N GLU A 133 5.97 -14.57 2.66
CA GLU A 133 5.38 -15.38 1.59
C GLU A 133 4.94 -14.56 0.37
N LYS A 134 4.62 -13.27 0.56
CA LYS A 134 4.19 -12.33 -0.48
C LYS A 134 5.37 -11.55 -1.08
N ARG A 135 6.62 -11.87 -0.69
CA ARG A 135 7.84 -11.21 -1.19
C ARG A 135 7.96 -11.28 -2.71
N PHE A 136 7.45 -12.36 -3.32
CA PHE A 136 7.48 -12.56 -4.76
C PHE A 136 6.71 -11.49 -5.55
N LEU A 137 5.82 -10.72 -4.93
CA LEU A 137 5.11 -9.62 -5.59
C LEU A 137 6.00 -8.41 -5.87
N SER A 138 7.10 -8.24 -5.12
CA SER A 138 8.03 -7.13 -5.35
C SER A 138 8.79 -7.30 -6.66
N ASN A 139 8.96 -6.19 -7.37
CA ASN A 139 9.93 -6.05 -8.45
C ASN A 139 11.39 -6.32 -8.00
N MET A 140 11.68 -6.18 -6.70
CA MET A 140 12.97 -6.52 -6.10
C MET A 140 13.15 -8.03 -5.84
N TYR A 141 12.10 -8.84 -6.01
CA TYR A 141 12.24 -10.28 -5.86
C TYR A 141 13.11 -10.86 -6.99
N LYS A 142 14.12 -11.65 -6.62
CA LYS A 142 15.01 -12.29 -7.58
C LYS A 142 14.28 -13.42 -8.30
N ALA A 143 13.92 -13.14 -9.53
CA ALA A 143 13.26 -14.03 -10.48
C ALA A 143 13.87 -13.67 -11.84
N PRO A 144 14.85 -14.45 -12.33
CA PRO A 144 15.56 -14.13 -13.55
C PRO A 144 14.63 -14.00 -14.75
N ILE A 145 14.81 -12.93 -15.52
CA ILE A 145 14.00 -12.59 -16.68
C ILE A 145 14.90 -12.62 -17.91
N VAL A 146 14.56 -13.44 -18.89
CA VAL A 146 15.19 -13.41 -20.20
C VAL A 146 14.28 -12.62 -21.14
N ILE A 147 14.75 -11.50 -21.70
CA ILE A 147 13.98 -10.80 -22.71
C ILE A 147 14.12 -11.54 -24.03
N SER A 148 13.00 -11.86 -24.65
CA SER A 148 12.95 -12.35 -26.03
C SER A 148 12.12 -11.36 -26.87
N PRO A 149 12.25 -11.36 -28.20
CA PRO A 149 11.38 -10.56 -29.04
C PRO A 149 9.91 -10.85 -28.71
N CYS A 150 9.13 -9.81 -28.44
CA CYS A 150 7.70 -9.96 -28.21
C CYS A 150 6.97 -9.03 -29.19
N LEU A 151 6.22 -9.66 -30.10
CA LEU A 151 5.58 -9.00 -31.25
C LEU A 151 4.72 -7.78 -30.86
N ASP A 152 4.26 -7.70 -29.60
CA ASP A 152 3.39 -6.64 -29.10
C ASP A 152 4.12 -5.37 -28.58
N PHE A 153 5.44 -5.42 -28.30
CA PHE A 153 6.21 -4.28 -27.75
C PHE A 153 7.51 -3.94 -28.51
N ASP A 154 7.80 -4.64 -29.61
CA ASP A 154 9.03 -4.50 -30.41
C ASP A 154 9.33 -3.06 -30.87
N PHE A 155 8.33 -2.18 -30.94
CA PHE A 155 8.50 -0.78 -31.37
C PHE A 155 9.30 0.10 -30.38
N TYR A 156 9.23 -0.17 -29.07
CA TYR A 156 9.76 0.75 -28.06
C TYR A 156 11.13 0.36 -27.47
N PHE A 157 11.56 -0.88 -27.69
CA PHE A 157 12.67 -1.49 -26.93
C PHE A 157 13.58 -2.36 -27.81
N PHE A 158 13.78 -1.93 -29.05
CA PHE A 158 14.70 -2.58 -29.99
C PHE A 158 16.11 -2.71 -29.38
N GLY A 159 16.67 -3.93 -29.36
CA GLY A 159 18.06 -4.18 -28.95
C GLY A 159 18.29 -4.88 -27.60
N TYR A 160 17.24 -5.30 -26.87
CA TYR A 160 17.39 -6.03 -25.60
C TYR A 160 17.21 -7.56 -25.70
N ASN A 161 17.24 -8.11 -26.91
CA ASN A 161 16.98 -9.54 -27.15
C ASN A 161 18.04 -10.43 -26.50
N ASP A 162 17.59 -11.56 -25.95
CA ASP A 162 18.38 -12.63 -25.32
C ASP A 162 19.20 -12.17 -24.11
N MET A 163 18.82 -11.04 -23.49
CA MET A 163 19.45 -10.56 -22.26
C MET A 163 18.72 -11.07 -21.02
N GLU A 164 19.49 -11.62 -20.08
CA GLU A 164 19.01 -12.01 -18.76
C GLU A 164 19.18 -10.89 -17.72
N TYR A 165 18.14 -10.68 -16.90
CA TYR A 165 18.10 -9.74 -15.79
C TYR A 165 17.73 -10.45 -14.48
N PRO A 166 18.45 -10.24 -13.37
CA PRO A 166 18.20 -10.99 -12.12
C PRO A 166 16.84 -10.73 -11.45
N SER A 167 16.17 -9.61 -11.76
CA SER A 167 14.83 -9.29 -11.26
C SER A 167 14.12 -8.27 -12.15
N SER A 168 12.82 -8.06 -11.92
CA SER A 168 12.06 -6.99 -12.58
C SER A 168 12.65 -5.60 -12.32
N GLU A 169 13.22 -5.35 -11.13
CA GLU A 169 13.91 -4.07 -10.85
C GLU A 169 15.14 -3.89 -11.74
N HIS A 170 15.96 -4.92 -11.92
CA HIS A 170 17.13 -4.82 -12.80
C HIS A 170 16.71 -4.46 -14.22
N LEU A 171 15.68 -5.14 -14.74
CA LEU A 171 15.14 -4.81 -16.04
C LEU A 171 14.60 -3.38 -16.09
N TYR A 172 13.76 -2.99 -15.12
CA TYR A 172 13.20 -1.64 -15.04
C TYR A 172 14.28 -0.54 -15.00
N GLN A 173 15.36 -0.75 -14.25
CA GLN A 173 16.47 0.21 -14.19
C GLN A 173 17.31 0.19 -15.48
N ALA A 174 17.52 -0.98 -16.10
CA ALA A 174 18.25 -1.09 -17.37
C ALA A 174 17.54 -0.34 -18.51
N LEU A 175 16.19 -0.35 -18.53
CA LEU A 175 15.39 0.35 -19.54
C LEU A 175 15.39 1.88 -19.42
N LYS A 176 16.02 2.45 -18.37
CA LYS A 176 16.16 3.91 -18.20
C LYS A 176 17.14 4.56 -19.16
N SER A 177 18.00 3.79 -19.79
CA SER A 177 19.01 4.28 -20.72
C SER A 177 19.27 3.26 -21.82
N HIS A 178 19.62 3.76 -23.00
CA HIS A 178 20.09 2.95 -24.13
C HIS A 178 21.61 2.69 -24.08
N SER A 179 22.31 3.19 -23.06
CA SER A 179 23.75 2.98 -22.90
C SER A 179 24.06 1.53 -22.54
N GLU A 180 24.97 0.91 -23.30
CA GLU A 180 25.46 -0.45 -23.02
C GLU A 180 26.21 -0.50 -21.67
N GLU A 181 27.08 0.48 -21.40
CA GLU A 181 27.77 0.63 -20.10
C GLU A 181 26.78 0.68 -18.92
N TRP A 182 25.64 1.37 -19.10
CA TRP A 182 24.58 1.41 -18.09
C TRP A 182 23.94 0.05 -17.89
N ASN A 183 23.61 -0.64 -18.98
CA ASN A 183 22.99 -1.95 -18.94
C ASN A 183 23.89 -2.96 -18.22
N GLU A 184 25.17 -3.02 -18.57
CA GLU A 184 26.17 -3.86 -17.90
C GLU A 184 26.32 -3.53 -16.40
N LEU A 185 26.34 -2.24 -16.06
CA LEU A 185 26.43 -1.79 -14.67
C LEU A 185 25.21 -2.24 -13.84
N ILE A 186 24.01 -2.10 -14.39
CA ILE A 186 22.78 -2.55 -13.73
C ILE A 186 22.81 -4.08 -13.58
N LYS A 187 23.12 -4.83 -14.64
CA LYS A 187 23.17 -6.30 -14.62
C LYS A 187 24.19 -6.85 -13.63
N SER A 188 25.36 -6.22 -13.53
CA SER A 188 26.45 -6.65 -12.64
C SER A 188 26.22 -6.28 -11.17
N THR A 189 25.22 -5.46 -10.86
CA THR A 189 24.86 -5.10 -9.48
C THR A 189 24.01 -6.21 -8.87
N PRO A 190 24.49 -7.07 -7.94
CA PRO A 190 23.76 -8.29 -7.55
C PRO A 190 22.52 -8.05 -6.68
N ASP A 191 22.37 -6.84 -6.16
CA ASP A 191 21.34 -6.45 -5.21
C ASP A 191 20.36 -5.47 -5.89
N PRO A 192 19.09 -5.88 -6.12
CA PRO A 192 18.06 -5.02 -6.70
C PRO A 192 17.94 -3.66 -6.02
N GLU A 193 18.05 -3.58 -4.69
CA GLU A 193 17.91 -2.30 -3.96
C GLU A 193 19.07 -1.34 -4.26
N LYS A 194 20.26 -1.90 -4.52
CA LYS A 194 21.43 -1.12 -4.94
C LYS A 194 21.27 -0.59 -6.35
N THR A 195 20.58 -1.30 -7.26
CA THR A 195 20.32 -0.77 -8.61
C THR A 195 19.48 0.51 -8.57
N LYS A 196 18.43 0.56 -7.73
CA LYS A 196 17.61 1.77 -7.52
C LYS A 196 18.43 2.93 -6.98
N SER A 197 19.25 2.65 -5.97
CA SER A 197 20.10 3.66 -5.32
C SER A 197 21.18 4.20 -6.26
N LEU A 198 21.82 3.30 -7.02
CA LEU A 198 22.81 3.62 -8.03
C LEU A 198 22.18 4.47 -9.14
N ALA A 199 21.01 4.08 -9.63
CA ALA A 199 20.34 4.81 -10.69
C ALA A 199 19.93 6.22 -10.25
N LYS A 200 19.47 6.39 -9.00
CA LYS A 200 19.19 7.71 -8.43
C LYS A 200 20.45 8.57 -8.32
N LYS A 201 21.58 7.98 -7.91
CA LYS A 201 22.86 8.70 -7.79
C LYS A 201 23.41 9.17 -9.14
N LEU A 202 23.15 8.40 -10.19
CA LEU A 202 23.68 8.65 -11.54
C LEU A 202 22.71 9.41 -12.45
N LEU A 203 21.60 9.92 -11.91
CA LEU A 203 20.72 10.86 -12.63
C LEU A 203 21.52 12.07 -13.13
N GLY A 204 21.44 12.37 -14.43
CA GLY A 204 22.15 13.50 -15.05
C GLY A 204 23.65 13.28 -15.32
N SER A 205 24.15 12.05 -15.19
CA SER A 205 25.53 11.69 -15.57
C SER A 205 25.68 11.32 -17.04
N LYS A 206 26.87 10.87 -17.45
CA LYS A 206 27.21 10.47 -18.84
C LYS A 206 26.34 9.36 -19.45
N TYR A 207 25.54 8.66 -18.64
CA TYR A 207 24.78 7.49 -19.08
C TYR A 207 23.50 7.82 -19.87
N ASN A 208 23.23 9.08 -20.21
CA ASN A 208 22.11 9.51 -21.07
C ASN A 208 20.77 8.81 -20.76
N ILE A 209 20.21 9.13 -19.59
CA ILE A 209 18.85 8.68 -19.24
C ILE A 209 17.88 9.19 -20.29
N ARG A 210 16.93 8.34 -20.67
CA ARG A 210 15.94 8.65 -21.70
C ARG A 210 15.16 9.91 -21.33
N PRO A 211 15.02 10.89 -22.24
CA PRO A 211 14.27 12.11 -21.97
C PRO A 211 12.76 11.85 -21.80
N ASP A 212 12.25 10.75 -22.37
CA ASP A 212 10.85 10.31 -22.27
C ASP A 212 10.58 9.39 -21.07
N TRP A 213 11.53 9.22 -20.13
CA TRP A 213 11.45 8.20 -19.08
C TRP A 213 10.17 8.28 -18.26
N ASP A 214 9.74 9.47 -17.85
CA ASP A 214 8.52 9.65 -17.06
C ASP A 214 7.26 9.21 -17.80
N GLU A 215 7.31 9.17 -19.13
CA GLU A 215 6.20 8.75 -19.98
C GLU A 215 6.20 7.24 -20.24
N VAL A 216 7.39 6.61 -20.31
CA VAL A 216 7.56 5.20 -20.67
C VAL A 216 7.79 4.26 -19.48
N LYS A 217 8.03 4.79 -18.27
CA LYS A 217 8.31 3.98 -17.07
C LYS A 217 7.20 2.98 -16.73
N ASP A 218 5.94 3.34 -17.01
CA ASP A 218 4.80 2.42 -16.83
C ASP A 218 4.92 1.22 -17.76
N GLY A 219 5.24 1.45 -19.04
CA GLY A 219 5.49 0.38 -20.01
C GLY A 219 6.69 -0.49 -19.64
N ALA A 220 7.76 0.11 -19.12
CA ALA A 220 8.93 -0.63 -18.64
C ALA A 220 8.57 -1.58 -17.47
N MET A 221 7.76 -1.11 -16.51
CA MET A 221 7.30 -1.96 -15.40
C MET A 221 6.36 -3.07 -15.87
N VAL A 222 5.43 -2.76 -16.78
CA VAL A 222 4.52 -3.74 -17.39
C VAL A 222 5.31 -4.87 -18.06
N MET A 223 6.33 -4.52 -18.84
CA MET A 223 7.21 -5.50 -19.48
C MET A 223 7.92 -6.38 -18.44
N ALA A 224 8.47 -5.77 -17.40
CA ALA A 224 9.19 -6.50 -16.36
C ALA A 224 8.29 -7.44 -15.54
N LEU A 225 7.01 -7.09 -15.35
CA LEU A 225 6.03 -7.96 -14.73
C LEU A 225 5.58 -9.07 -15.68
N TYR A 226 5.30 -8.74 -16.94
CA TYR A 226 4.89 -9.70 -17.96
C TYR A 226 5.92 -10.83 -18.09
N TYR A 227 7.21 -10.50 -18.29
CA TYR A 227 8.23 -11.53 -18.42
C TYR A 227 8.40 -12.34 -17.15
N LYS A 228 8.42 -11.70 -15.98
CA LYS A 228 8.53 -12.40 -14.70
C LYS A 228 7.42 -13.45 -14.55
N PHE A 229 6.15 -13.06 -14.72
CA PHE A 229 5.05 -13.97 -14.44
C PHE A 229 4.73 -14.94 -15.59
N SER A 230 5.14 -14.63 -16.83
CA SER A 230 5.07 -15.59 -17.95
C SER A 230 6.15 -16.66 -17.88
N GLN A 231 7.36 -16.32 -17.40
CA GLN A 231 8.49 -17.25 -17.28
C GLN A 231 8.51 -18.02 -15.95
N HIS A 232 7.78 -17.54 -14.95
CA HIS A 232 7.64 -18.18 -13.65
C HIS A 232 6.18 -18.55 -13.34
N PRO A 233 5.62 -19.61 -13.95
CA PRO A 233 4.23 -20.04 -13.72
C PRO A 233 3.91 -20.31 -12.25
N GLU A 234 4.88 -20.73 -11.44
CA GLU A 234 4.73 -20.94 -10.00
C GLU A 234 4.44 -19.63 -9.25
N LEU A 235 5.01 -18.51 -9.70
CA LEU A 235 4.74 -17.19 -9.13
C LEU A 235 3.37 -16.68 -9.58
N LEU A 236 2.98 -16.96 -10.83
CA LEU A 236 1.66 -16.64 -11.33
C LEU A 236 0.57 -17.41 -10.57
N GLN A 237 0.79 -18.70 -10.30
CA GLN A 237 -0.12 -19.50 -9.47
C GLN A 237 -0.26 -18.92 -8.05
N LYS A 238 0.86 -18.52 -7.42
CA LYS A 238 0.81 -17.82 -6.12
C LYS A 238 0.05 -16.50 -6.19
N LEU A 239 0.20 -15.73 -7.27
CA LEU A 239 -0.55 -14.48 -7.48
C LEU A 239 -2.06 -14.75 -7.60
N LEU A 240 -2.46 -15.79 -8.32
CA LEU A 240 -3.86 -16.18 -8.49
C LEU A 240 -4.54 -16.62 -7.20
N GLN A 241 -3.78 -17.11 -6.21
CA GLN A 241 -4.28 -17.48 -4.89
C GLN A 241 -4.50 -16.26 -3.96
N ILE A 242 -4.13 -15.06 -4.39
CA ILE A 242 -4.30 -13.85 -3.57
C ILE A 242 -5.67 -13.25 -3.80
N ASP A 243 -6.49 -13.30 -2.77
CA ASP A 243 -7.75 -12.59 -2.69
C ASP A 243 -7.58 -11.11 -2.31
N GLY A 244 -8.51 -10.28 -2.76
CA GLY A 244 -8.60 -8.87 -2.35
C GLY A 244 -7.59 -7.93 -3.02
N LYS A 245 -7.36 -6.78 -2.39
CA LYS A 245 -6.55 -5.68 -2.93
C LYS A 245 -5.06 -5.97 -2.72
N ILE A 246 -4.26 -5.83 -3.79
CA ILE A 246 -2.79 -5.83 -3.72
C ILE A 246 -2.30 -4.39 -3.61
N GLU A 247 -1.49 -4.11 -2.58
CA GLU A 247 -0.98 -2.76 -2.33
C GLU A 247 0.48 -2.78 -1.90
N GLU A 248 1.37 -2.17 -2.68
CA GLU A 248 2.78 -2.01 -2.32
C GLU A 248 2.91 -0.89 -1.29
N ARG A 249 2.83 -1.23 0.01
CA ARG A 249 3.09 -0.27 1.08
C ARG A 249 4.59 -0.13 1.35
N ASN A 250 5.04 1.10 1.58
CA ASN A 250 6.42 1.40 1.93
C ASN A 250 6.55 2.51 2.98
N CYS A 251 7.76 2.66 3.53
CA CYS A 251 8.09 3.67 4.54
C CYS A 251 9.14 4.69 4.07
N TRP A 252 9.53 4.66 2.79
CA TRP A 252 10.61 5.49 2.23
C TRP A 252 10.09 6.56 1.25
N GLY A 253 8.78 6.82 1.25
CA GLY A 253 8.16 7.93 0.52
C GLY A 253 7.84 7.66 -0.96
N ASP A 254 7.86 6.40 -1.42
CA ASP A 254 7.45 6.08 -2.79
C ASP A 254 5.92 6.07 -2.89
N GLN A 255 5.36 7.16 -3.42
CA GLN A 255 3.91 7.32 -3.60
C GLN A 255 3.46 7.05 -5.04
N TYR A 256 4.36 6.62 -5.93
CA TYR A 256 4.02 6.35 -7.33
C TYR A 256 3.75 4.87 -7.55
N TRP A 257 4.75 4.02 -7.30
CA TRP A 257 4.62 2.57 -7.46
C TRP A 257 3.82 1.96 -6.31
N GLY A 258 4.05 2.48 -5.11
CA GLY A 258 3.38 2.06 -3.90
C GLY A 258 2.58 3.17 -3.22
N THR A 259 2.35 2.95 -1.92
CA THR A 259 1.78 3.93 -0.99
C THR A 259 2.68 4.07 0.23
N CYS A 260 2.86 5.30 0.71
CA CYS A 260 3.55 5.60 1.96
C CYS A 260 2.54 6.19 2.94
N ASP A 261 2.38 5.59 4.12
CA ASP A 261 1.35 5.97 5.09
C ASP A 261 -0.09 6.00 4.51
N GLY A 262 -0.38 5.12 3.55
CA GLY A 262 -1.69 5.04 2.88
C GLY A 262 -1.92 6.12 1.81
N ILE A 263 -0.90 6.93 1.50
CA ILE A 263 -0.93 7.94 0.43
C ILE A 263 -0.09 7.44 -0.74
N GLY A 264 -0.66 7.41 -1.94
CA GLY A 264 0.06 7.07 -3.17
C GLY A 264 -0.86 6.45 -4.22
N LYS A 265 -0.31 6.24 -5.43
CA LYS A 265 -1.05 5.71 -6.58
C LYS A 265 -1.14 4.19 -6.59
N ASN A 266 -0.25 3.48 -5.87
CA ASN A 266 -0.21 2.02 -5.87
C ASN A 266 -0.13 1.38 -7.27
N LYS A 267 0.62 1.99 -8.21
CA LYS A 267 0.65 1.52 -9.60
C LYS A 267 1.09 0.08 -9.74
N LEU A 268 2.06 -0.38 -8.94
CA LEU A 268 2.53 -1.76 -8.98
C LEU A 268 1.44 -2.74 -8.53
N GLY A 269 0.74 -2.41 -7.43
CA GLY A 269 -0.40 -3.19 -6.97
C GLY A 269 -1.54 -3.27 -8.00
N GLU A 270 -1.88 -2.14 -8.64
CA GLU A 270 -2.87 -2.09 -9.74
C GLU A 270 -2.48 -3.00 -10.91
N MET A 271 -1.23 -2.96 -11.35
CA MET A 271 -0.71 -3.80 -12.42
C MET A 271 -0.76 -5.28 -12.05
N LEU A 272 -0.39 -5.65 -10.83
CA LEU A 272 -0.44 -7.03 -10.34
C LEU A 272 -1.88 -7.55 -10.26
N MET A 273 -2.84 -6.72 -9.83
CA MET A 273 -4.26 -7.09 -9.84
C MET A 273 -4.78 -7.29 -11.26
N LEU A 274 -4.43 -6.39 -12.20
CA LEU A 274 -4.83 -6.57 -13.60
C LEU A 274 -4.24 -7.87 -14.19
N LEU A 275 -2.96 -8.15 -13.90
CA LEU A 275 -2.28 -9.37 -14.32
C LEU A 275 -2.97 -10.62 -13.74
N ARG A 276 -3.30 -10.60 -12.44
CA ARG A 276 -4.06 -11.68 -11.76
C ARG A 276 -5.41 -11.91 -12.43
N ASP A 277 -6.18 -10.84 -12.65
CA ASP A 277 -7.58 -10.93 -13.05
C ASP A 277 -7.76 -11.23 -14.55
N LYS A 278 -6.77 -10.89 -15.37
CA LYS A 278 -6.84 -11.01 -16.84
C LYS A 278 -5.86 -12.03 -17.44
N GLY A 279 -4.80 -12.39 -16.72
CA GLY A 279 -3.71 -13.20 -17.24
C GLY A 279 -2.72 -12.42 -18.12
N CYS A 280 -1.55 -13.01 -18.39
CA CYS A 280 -0.42 -12.36 -19.05
C CYS A 280 -0.77 -11.76 -20.43
N ASP A 281 -1.49 -12.51 -21.27
CA ASP A 281 -1.85 -12.11 -22.62
C ASP A 281 -2.76 -10.87 -22.67
N ALA A 282 -3.80 -10.86 -21.83
CA ALA A 282 -4.71 -9.72 -21.78
C ALA A 282 -4.10 -8.53 -21.04
N PHE A 283 -3.22 -8.79 -20.07
CA PHE A 283 -2.43 -7.77 -19.39
C PHE A 283 -1.51 -7.02 -20.36
N ILE A 284 -0.72 -7.72 -21.18
CA ILE A 284 0.21 -7.08 -22.12
C ILE A 284 -0.54 -6.31 -23.20
N ARG A 285 -1.64 -6.87 -23.75
CA ARG A 285 -2.48 -6.19 -24.74
C ARG A 285 -3.16 -4.93 -24.20
N HIS A 286 -3.61 -4.95 -22.95
CA HIS A 286 -4.23 -3.77 -22.32
C HIS A 286 -3.29 -2.57 -22.35
N TYR A 287 -2.03 -2.77 -21.98
CA TYR A 287 -1.04 -1.70 -21.93
C TYR A 287 -0.46 -1.35 -23.31
N ALA A 288 -0.29 -2.32 -24.21
CA ALA A 288 0.10 -2.05 -25.59
C ALA A 288 -0.89 -1.08 -26.28
N HIS A 289 -2.20 -1.27 -26.04
CA HIS A 289 -3.24 -0.37 -26.57
C HIS A 289 -3.16 1.05 -25.98
N ILE A 290 -2.86 1.16 -24.69
CA ILE A 290 -2.69 2.46 -24.02
C ILE A 290 -1.49 3.20 -24.61
N GLU A 291 -0.34 2.53 -24.76
CA GLU A 291 0.86 3.13 -25.34
C GLU A 291 0.67 3.50 -26.81
N PHE A 292 -0.01 2.65 -27.60
CA PHE A 292 -0.35 2.96 -28.99
C PHE A 292 -1.21 4.22 -29.13
N LYS A 293 -2.21 4.39 -28.24
CA LYS A 293 -3.05 5.60 -28.22
C LYS A 293 -2.25 6.86 -27.87
N LYS A 294 -1.37 6.78 -26.87
CA LYS A 294 -0.48 7.89 -26.51
C LYS A 294 0.42 8.28 -27.69
N HIS A 295 1.02 7.30 -28.36
CA HIS A 295 1.85 7.54 -29.54
C HIS A 295 1.11 8.22 -30.69
N ARG A 296 -0.12 7.77 -30.98
CA ARG A 296 -0.95 8.35 -32.05
C ARG A 296 -1.34 9.80 -31.73
N GLN A 297 -1.66 10.11 -30.48
CA GLN A 297 -1.94 11.49 -30.06
C GLN A 297 -0.71 12.40 -30.22
N ARG A 298 0.49 11.90 -29.89
CA ARG A 298 1.75 12.67 -30.08
C ARG A 298 2.02 12.99 -31.54
N ARG A 299 1.90 12.01 -32.44
CA ARG A 299 2.07 12.24 -33.89
C ARG A 299 1.12 13.28 -34.46
N ASN A 300 -0.08 13.37 -33.91
CA ASN A 300 -1.04 14.38 -34.34
C ASN A 300 -0.67 15.78 -33.80
N ASN A 301 -0.15 15.88 -32.57
CA ASN A 301 0.24 17.16 -31.97
C ASN A 301 1.58 17.73 -32.47
N THR A 302 2.40 16.94 -33.16
CA THR A 302 3.68 17.40 -33.76
C THR A 302 3.55 17.85 -35.23
N ASN A 303 2.34 17.72 -35.80
CA ASN A 303 2.05 18.11 -37.19
C ASN A 303 1.22 19.40 -37.29
N ASP A 304 1.01 20.09 -36.16
CA ASP A 304 0.44 21.45 -36.04
C ASP A 304 1.53 22.41 -35.56
#